data_AF-A0A1R1X9B0-F1
#
_entry.id   AF-A0A1R1X9B0-F1
#
_cell.length_a   1.000
_cell.length_b   1.000
_cell.length_c   1.000
_cell.angle_alpha   90.00
_cell.angle_beta   90.00
_cell.angle_gamma   90.00
#
_symmetry.space_group_name_H-M   'P 1'
#
loop_
_entity.id
_entity.type
_entity.pdbx_description
1 polymer ?
#
loop_
_entity_poly.entity_id
_entity_poly.type
_entity_poly.pdbx_seq_one_letter_code
_entity_poly.pdbx_strand_id
1 'polypeptide(L)'
;MFSNFCNLPIFLAAQAQANLDVAAKPAVIDSTSSHSYAQLLLDSYAVESEIIQHISSPGNNVALLIPNSYLYVISTLGIWLSGSAVVPLSL
;
A
#
# COMPACT_ATOMS: atom_id res chain seq x y z
N MET A 1 3.88 -7.72 -14.20
CA MET A 1 2.96 -8.87 -14.02
C MET A 1 2.61 -8.89 -12.54
N PHE A 2 1.42 -8.40 -12.18
CA PHE A 2 1.07 -8.13 -10.78
C PHE A 2 0.78 -9.46 -10.07
N SER A 3 1.76 -9.99 -9.34
CA SER A 3 1.62 -11.24 -8.60
C SER A 3 0.68 -11.01 -7.42
N ASN A 4 -0.48 -11.66 -7.44
CA ASN A 4 -1.48 -11.81 -6.37
C ASN A 4 -1.41 -10.74 -5.27
N PHE A 5 -1.92 -9.54 -5.59
CA PHE A 5 -2.44 -8.62 -4.58
C PHE A 5 -3.29 -9.45 -3.62
N CYS A 6 -2.90 -9.48 -2.34
CA CYS A 6 -3.65 -9.93 -1.17
C CYS A 6 -5.04 -10.56 -1.48
N ASN A 7 -5.26 -11.83 -1.10
CA ASN A 7 -6.49 -12.63 -1.39
C ASN A 7 -7.83 -12.03 -0.91
N LEU A 8 -7.87 -10.77 -0.48
CA LEU A 8 -9.09 -10.04 -0.18
C LEU A 8 -9.78 -9.60 -1.49
N PRO A 9 -11.05 -9.99 -1.71
CA PRO A 9 -11.82 -9.66 -2.92
C PRO A 9 -11.87 -8.16 -3.27
N ILE A 10 -11.68 -7.29 -2.27
CA ILE A 10 -11.65 -5.83 -2.42
C ILE A 10 -10.50 -5.36 -3.33
N PHE A 11 -9.34 -6.02 -3.33
CA PHE A 11 -8.19 -5.61 -4.13
C PHE A 11 -8.29 -6.02 -5.60
N LEU A 12 -8.93 -7.16 -5.88
CA LEU A 12 -9.26 -7.56 -7.25
C LEU A 12 -10.27 -6.58 -7.88
N ALA A 13 -11.27 -6.15 -7.11
CA ALA A 13 -12.21 -5.12 -7.55
C ALA A 13 -11.51 -3.77 -7.77
N ALA A 14 -10.64 -3.35 -6.85
CA ALA A 14 -9.85 -2.12 -7.00
C ALA A 14 -8.93 -2.17 -8.23
N GLN A 15 -8.28 -3.30 -8.51
CA GLN A 15 -7.44 -3.49 -9.70
C GLN A 15 -8.27 -3.41 -10.99
N ALA A 16 -9.47 -4.00 -11.01
CA ALA A 16 -10.40 -3.87 -12.14
C ALA A 16 -10.82 -2.41 -12.36
N GLN A 17 -11.01 -1.62 -11.30
CA GLN A 17 -11.29 -0.19 -11.39
C GLN A 17 -10.07 0.65 -11.81
N ALA A 18 -8.85 0.24 -11.44
CA ALA A 18 -7.61 0.97 -11.72
C ALA A 18 -7.27 1.03 -13.23
N ASN A 19 -7.80 0.10 -14.03
CA ASN A 19 -7.63 0.09 -15.50
C ASN A 19 -8.59 1.03 -16.25
N LEU A 20 -9.40 1.84 -15.54
CA LEU A 20 -10.26 2.89 -16.11
C LEU A 20 -9.61 4.27 -15.93
N ASP A 21 -10.23 5.36 -16.40
CA ASP A 21 -9.86 6.80 -16.19
C ASP A 21 -9.77 7.23 -14.70
N VAL A 22 -9.60 6.28 -13.79
CA VAL A 22 -9.51 6.39 -12.33
C VAL A 22 -8.07 6.62 -11.88
N ALA A 23 -7.06 6.29 -12.70
CA ALA A 23 -5.65 6.43 -12.33
C ALA A 23 -5.28 7.87 -11.88
N ALA A 24 -5.83 8.89 -12.54
CA ALA A 24 -5.62 10.30 -12.19
C ALA A 24 -6.54 10.80 -11.06
N LYS A 25 -7.56 10.02 -10.65
CA LYS A 25 -8.48 10.43 -9.59
C LYS A 25 -7.79 10.42 -8.23
N PRO A 26 -8.18 11.33 -7.32
CA PRO A 26 -7.66 11.35 -5.96
C PRO A 26 -8.10 10.09 -5.20
N ALA A 27 -7.14 9.42 -4.56
CA ALA A 27 -7.35 8.23 -3.73
C ALA A 27 -7.25 8.56 -2.24
N VAL A 28 -6.29 9.42 -1.87
CA VAL A 28 -6.05 9.86 -0.49
C VAL A 28 -5.86 11.37 -0.49
N ILE A 29 -6.50 12.06 0.45
CA ILE A 29 -6.28 13.47 0.71
C ILE A 29 -5.83 13.58 2.16
N ASP A 30 -4.68 14.20 2.40
CA ASP A 30 -4.18 14.49 3.73
C ASP A 30 -3.96 16.00 3.93
N SER A 31 -3.31 16.39 5.03
CA SER A 31 -3.06 17.81 5.33
C SER A 31 -2.10 18.48 4.35
N THR A 32 -1.36 17.72 3.56
CA THR A 32 -0.34 18.23 2.63
C THR A 32 -0.91 18.38 1.23
N SER A 33 -1.60 17.36 0.71
CA SER A 33 -2.07 17.35 -0.67
C SER A 33 -3.08 16.23 -0.97
N SER A 34 -3.43 16.11 -2.25
CA SER A 34 -4.24 15.04 -2.80
C SER A 34 -3.37 14.10 -3.63
N HIS A 35 -3.41 12.81 -3.32
CA HIS A 35 -2.61 11.76 -3.96
C HIS A 35 -3.50 10.89 -4.85
N SER A 36 -3.10 10.71 -6.10
CA SER A 36 -3.88 9.93 -7.07
C SER A 36 -3.76 8.42 -6.84
N TYR A 37 -4.67 7.65 -7.44
CA TYR A 37 -4.56 6.19 -7.45
C TYR A 37 -3.27 5.69 -8.10
N ALA A 38 -2.80 6.37 -9.16
CA ALA A 38 -1.53 6.04 -9.80
C ALA A 38 -0.34 6.23 -8.84
N GLN A 39 -0.31 7.36 -8.12
CA GLN A 39 0.74 7.66 -7.14
C GLN A 39 0.70 6.67 -5.98
N LEU A 40 -0.49 6.38 -5.45
CA LEU A 40 -0.70 5.40 -4.38
C LEU A 40 -0.11 4.04 -4.74
N LEU A 41 -0.36 3.56 -5.97
CA LEU A 41 0.12 2.27 -6.43
C LEU A 41 1.65 2.25 -6.58
N LEU A 42 2.23 3.27 -7.21
CA LEU A 42 3.68 3.40 -7.39
C LEU A 42 4.41 3.42 -6.05
N ASP A 43 3.93 4.23 -5.11
CA ASP A 43 4.58 4.40 -3.80
C ASP A 43 4.41 3.15 -2.92
N SER A 44 3.27 2.46 -3.00
CA SER A 44 3.05 1.20 -2.28
C SER A 44 4.00 0.10 -2.76
N TYR A 45 4.28 0.02 -4.07
CA TYR A 45 5.30 -0.90 -4.60
C TYR A 45 6.71 -0.50 -4.19
N ALA A 46 7.02 0.79 -4.13
CA ALA A 46 8.32 1.24 -3.62
C ALA A 46 8.54 0.79 -2.17
N VAL A 47 7.52 0.93 -1.31
CA VAL A 47 7.56 0.39 0.06
C VAL A 47 7.73 -1.12 0.07
N GLU A 48 6.95 -1.87 -0.72
CA GLU A 48 7.08 -3.33 -0.80
C GLU A 48 8.50 -3.75 -1.18
N SER A 49 9.06 -3.11 -2.21
CA SER A 49 10.40 -3.39 -2.71
C SER A 49 11.50 -3.15 -1.66
N GLU A 50 11.32 -2.16 -0.78
CA GLU A 50 12.20 -1.95 0.36
C GLU A 50 12.02 -3.01 1.45
N ILE A 51 10.79 -3.43 1.73
CA ILE A 51 10.51 -4.46 2.73
C ILE A 51 11.10 -5.81 2.31
N ILE A 52 10.88 -6.25 1.08
CA ILE A 52 11.36 -7.55 0.59
C ILE A 52 12.89 -7.67 0.57
N GLN A 53 13.61 -6.54 0.54
CA GLN A 53 15.08 -6.53 0.71
C GLN A 53 15.50 -6.89 2.15
N HIS A 54 14.63 -6.71 3.13
CA HIS A 54 14.92 -6.87 4.56
C HIS A 54 14.22 -8.07 5.21
N ILE A 55 13.33 -8.76 4.50
CA ILE A 55 12.66 -9.98 5.00
C ILE A 55 13.12 -11.20 4.21
N SER A 56 13.29 -12.32 4.90
CA SER A 56 13.71 -13.60 4.31
C SER A 56 12.54 -14.43 3.78
N SER A 57 11.29 -14.12 4.18
CA SER A 57 10.07 -14.78 3.69
C SER A 57 8.82 -13.91 3.92
N PRO A 58 7.69 -14.18 3.25
CA PRO A 58 6.39 -13.61 3.64
C PRO A 58 5.97 -14.00 5.07
N GLY A 59 4.98 -13.31 5.63
CA GLY A 59 4.37 -13.62 6.93
C GLY A 59 5.01 -12.94 8.15
N ASN A 60 5.84 -11.90 7.93
CA ASN A 60 6.45 -11.15 9.03
C ASN A 60 5.44 -10.17 9.67
N ASN A 61 5.63 -9.87 10.95
CA ASN A 61 4.91 -8.79 11.63
C ASN A 61 5.76 -7.51 11.55
N VAL A 62 5.24 -6.48 10.90
CA VAL A 62 5.93 -5.19 10.71
C VAL A 62 5.25 -4.13 11.57
N ALA A 63 5.98 -3.61 12.55
CA ALA A 63 5.51 -2.50 13.37
C ALA A 63 5.43 -1.21 12.55
N LEU A 64 4.30 -0.50 12.64
CA LEU A 64 4.06 0.75 11.94
C LEU A 64 3.82 1.88 12.95
N LEU A 65 4.75 2.84 12.99
CA LEU A 65 4.68 4.03 13.85
C LEU A 65 4.81 5.28 12.97
N ILE A 66 3.70 5.68 12.34
CA ILE A 66 3.63 6.83 11.42
C ILE A 66 2.40 7.66 11.79
N PRO A 67 2.47 9.01 11.83
CA PRO A 67 1.28 9.85 12.02
C PRO A 67 0.26 9.66 10.90
N ASN A 68 -1.01 9.96 11.17
CA ASN A 68 -2.08 9.95 10.17
C ASN A 68 -1.71 10.87 9.00
N SER A 69 -1.31 10.27 7.88
CA SER A 69 -0.79 10.93 6.68
C SER A 69 -0.85 9.96 5.51
N TYR A 70 -0.58 10.45 4.30
CA TYR A 70 -0.42 9.61 3.12
C TYR A 70 0.60 8.47 3.33
N LEU A 71 1.68 8.74 4.07
CA LEU A 71 2.72 7.75 4.37
C LEU A 71 2.17 6.53 5.11
N TYR A 72 1.25 6.73 6.06
CA TYR A 72 0.61 5.64 6.78
C TYR A 72 -0.10 4.65 5.83
N VAL A 73 -0.78 5.20 4.81
CA VAL A 73 -1.54 4.40 3.84
C VAL A 73 -0.61 3.60 2.93
N ILE A 74 0.37 4.24 2.29
CA ILE A 74 1.30 3.54 1.40
C ILE A 74 2.17 2.52 2.15
N SER A 75 2.55 2.81 3.40
CA SER A 75 3.28 1.86 4.23
C SER A 75 2.44 0.63 4.56
N THR A 76 1.18 0.82 4.91
CA THR A 76 0.23 -0.28 5.16
C THR A 76 0.07 -1.16 3.92
N LEU A 77 -0.17 -0.55 2.76
CA LEU A 77 -0.34 -1.28 1.50
C LEU A 77 0.94 -2.00 1.07
N GLY A 78 2.11 -1.37 1.18
CA GLY A 78 3.40 -1.99 0.87
C GLY A 78 3.73 -3.19 1.76
N ILE A 79 3.40 -3.12 3.05
CA ILE A 79 3.54 -4.27 3.98
C ILE A 79 2.62 -5.43 3.56
N TRP A 80 1.37 -5.15 3.19
CA TRP A 80 0.47 -6.20 2.71
C TRP A 80 0.92 -6.78 1.38
N LEU A 81 1.47 -5.97 0.48
CA LEU A 81 2.02 -6.41 -0.80
C LEU A 81 3.23 -7.34 -0.61
N SER A 82 4.06 -7.12 0.41
CA SER A 82 5.18 -8.02 0.73
C SER A 82 4.73 -9.36 1.35
N GLY A 83 3.42 -9.55 1.55
CA GLY A 83 2.85 -10.72 2.20
C GLY A 83 3.04 -10.71 3.72
N SER A 84 3.27 -9.53 4.31
CA SER A 84 3.49 -9.35 5.75
C SER A 84 2.25 -8.72 6.42
N ALA A 85 2.20 -8.79 7.75
CA ALA A 85 1.14 -8.22 8.57
C ALA A 85 1.58 -6.88 9.18
N VAL A 86 0.67 -5.90 9.18
CA VAL A 86 0.89 -4.60 9.83
C VAL A 86 0.54 -4.70 11.32
N VAL A 87 1.44 -4.22 12.18
CA VAL A 87 1.20 -4.03 13.62
C VAL A 87 1.19 -2.52 13.90
N PRO A 88 0.01 -1.87 13.92
CA PRO A 88 -0.07 -0.43 14.12
C PRO A 88 0.24 -0.09 15.59
N LEU A 89 1.07 0.92 15.78
CA LEU A 89 1.42 1.44 17.10
C LEU A 89 0.78 2.81 17.31
N SER A 90 0.35 3.10 18.55
CA SER A 90 -0.13 4.42 18.93
C SER A 90 1.03 5.39 19.13
N LEU A 91 0.96 6.56 18.50
CA LEU A 91 1.84 7.71 18.75
C LEU A 91 1.44 8.48 20.01
#